data_AF-A0AAW7YDM2-F1
#
_entry.id   AF-A0AAW7YDM2-F1
#
_cell.length_a   1.000
_cell.length_b   1.000
_cell.length_c   1.000
_cell.angle_alpha   90.00
_cell.angle_beta   90.00
_cell.angle_gamma   90.00
#
_symmetry.space_group_name_H-M   'P 1'
#
loop_
_entity.id
_entity.type
_entity.pdbx_description
1 polymer ?
#
loop_
_entity_poly.entity_id
_entity_poly.type
_entity_poly.pdbx_seq_one_letter_code
_entity_poly.pdbx_strand_id
1 'polypeptide(L)'
;MDIHHENFTGVIAIIIASFLWGTTGIAASYSPNVSALAIGAFSMGIGGVLLVVSARKKLLIDYKLMLKQPSVLLFGAAAVAIYPLAFYTSMRLSGVAIGTVVSIATAPFFAAILECIISKKSISFQWMCSFFIGAIGITLLTLGTEQHHNATYSLQQQSVGILLGCIAGLAYASYSWAAKRLIERGIHSQSSMSGLFGCAALLLLPSLWFTGDNLFSSTTNAMVSLYIAVIPMFLGYLLFGFGLNFIAASKATLITLIEPMVATLLAIFIIGERFKVIGWLGFVLVSLCLLMQTIKPKMVSQPIGQAM
;
A
#
# COMPACT_ATOMS: atom_id res chain seq x y z
N MET A 1 26.15 -8.10 -15.27
CA MET A 1 25.58 -6.76 -15.57
C MET A 1 24.16 -6.64 -14.97
N ASP A 2 23.80 -7.46 -13.98
CA ASP A 2 22.42 -7.98 -13.87
C ASP A 2 21.62 -7.47 -12.67
N ILE A 3 22.28 -7.20 -11.53
CA ILE A 3 21.62 -6.73 -10.29
C ILE A 3 20.93 -5.37 -10.46
N HIS A 4 21.46 -4.51 -11.33
CA HIS A 4 20.88 -3.19 -11.62
C HIS A 4 19.59 -3.29 -12.43
N HIS A 5 19.55 -4.23 -13.39
CA HIS A 5 18.37 -4.43 -14.23
C HIS A 5 17.24 -5.09 -13.44
N GLU A 6 17.58 -6.07 -12.60
CA GLU A 6 16.62 -6.74 -11.71
C GLU A 6 15.95 -5.78 -10.71
N ASN A 7 16.73 -4.89 -10.09
CA ASN A 7 16.18 -3.86 -9.20
C ASN A 7 15.25 -2.88 -9.92
N PHE A 8 15.59 -2.50 -11.16
CA PHE A 8 14.77 -1.60 -11.97
C PHE A 8 13.43 -2.25 -12.33
N THR A 9 13.44 -3.52 -12.73
CA THR A 9 12.24 -4.29 -13.04
C THR A 9 11.32 -4.42 -11.81
N GLY A 10 11.89 -4.65 -10.62
CA GLY A 10 11.11 -4.66 -9.38
C GLY A 10 10.48 -3.31 -9.03
N VAL A 11 11.21 -2.20 -9.25
CA VAL A 11 10.68 -0.84 -9.08
C VAL A 11 9.53 -0.56 -10.05
N ILE A 12 9.67 -0.90 -11.33
CA ILE A 12 8.60 -0.73 -12.33
C ILE A 12 7.34 -1.49 -11.91
N ALA A 13 7.47 -2.74 -11.46
CA ALA A 13 6.33 -3.53 -11.03
C ALA A 13 5.56 -2.83 -9.89
N ILE A 14 6.27 -2.23 -8.93
CA ILE A 14 5.65 -1.49 -7.82
C ILE A 14 5.05 -0.17 -8.29
N ILE A 15 5.66 0.53 -9.25
CA ILE A 15 5.07 1.73 -9.87
C ILE A 15 3.73 1.37 -10.54
N ILE A 16 3.69 0.29 -11.30
CA ILE A 16 2.46 -0.18 -11.95
C ILE A 16 1.43 -0.59 -10.89
N ALA A 17 1.83 -1.33 -9.84
CA ALA A 17 0.94 -1.69 -8.74
C ALA A 17 0.33 -0.44 -8.09
N SER A 18 1.14 0.57 -7.82
CA SER A 18 0.73 1.84 -7.20
C SER A 18 -0.23 2.62 -8.11
N PHE A 19 -0.02 2.57 -9.43
CA PHE A 19 -0.94 3.14 -10.39
C PHE A 19 -2.30 2.44 -10.35
N LEU A 20 -2.31 1.09 -10.33
CA LEU A 20 -3.55 0.33 -10.22
C LEU A 20 -4.29 0.66 -8.91
N TRP A 21 -3.59 0.70 -7.78
CA TRP A 21 -4.17 1.12 -6.49
C TRP A 21 -4.74 2.53 -6.52
N GLY A 22 -4.07 3.47 -7.21
CA GLY A 22 -4.54 4.85 -7.36
C GLY A 22 -5.90 4.96 -8.07
N THR A 23 -6.31 3.95 -8.84
CA THR A 23 -7.64 3.92 -9.48
C THR A 23 -8.78 3.58 -8.51
N THR A 24 -8.48 3.06 -7.31
CA THR A 24 -9.47 2.51 -6.37
C THR A 24 -10.49 3.56 -5.93
N GLY A 25 -10.02 4.77 -5.57
CA GLY A 25 -10.89 5.84 -5.09
C GLY A 25 -11.90 6.31 -6.15
N ILE A 26 -11.45 6.45 -7.39
CA ILE A 26 -12.30 6.85 -8.53
C ILE A 26 -13.29 5.74 -8.88
N ALA A 27 -12.86 4.48 -8.88
CA ALA A 27 -13.79 3.37 -9.10
C ALA A 27 -14.87 3.33 -8.00
N ALA A 28 -14.48 3.50 -6.74
CA ALA A 28 -15.40 3.49 -5.60
C ALA A 28 -16.40 4.65 -5.63
N SER A 29 -16.06 5.81 -6.23
CA SER A 29 -16.97 6.96 -6.30
C SER A 29 -18.23 6.68 -7.14
N TYR A 30 -18.20 5.70 -8.05
CA TYR A 30 -19.37 5.24 -8.81
C TYR A 30 -20.31 4.33 -8.02
N SER A 31 -19.96 3.96 -6.78
CA SER A 31 -20.76 3.07 -5.92
C SER A 31 -20.97 3.68 -4.52
N PRO A 32 -21.51 4.91 -4.39
CA PRO A 32 -21.53 5.66 -3.13
C PRO A 32 -22.40 5.04 -2.04
N ASN A 33 -23.34 4.16 -2.42
CA ASN A 33 -24.26 3.49 -1.49
C ASN A 33 -23.69 2.20 -0.88
N VAL A 34 -22.50 1.77 -1.30
CA VAL A 34 -21.79 0.62 -0.72
C VAL A 34 -20.83 1.13 0.34
N SER A 35 -20.85 0.51 1.52
CA SER A 35 -19.96 0.93 2.59
C SER A 35 -18.49 0.74 2.18
N ALA A 36 -17.64 1.72 2.51
CA ALA A 36 -16.21 1.63 2.21
C ALA A 36 -15.55 0.39 2.85
N LEU A 37 -16.07 -0.01 4.02
CA LEU A 37 -15.67 -1.23 4.72
C LEU A 37 -15.98 -2.49 3.90
N ALA A 38 -17.16 -2.56 3.29
CA ALA A 38 -17.55 -3.66 2.40
C ALA A 38 -16.71 -3.70 1.13
N ILE A 39 -16.48 -2.55 0.49
CA ILE A 39 -15.60 -2.48 -0.69
C ILE A 39 -14.23 -3.04 -0.33
N GLY A 40 -13.64 -2.58 0.78
CA GLY A 40 -12.35 -3.07 1.27
C GLY A 40 -12.32 -4.57 1.58
N ALA A 41 -13.29 -5.04 2.38
CA ALA A 41 -13.36 -6.45 2.77
C ALA A 41 -13.60 -7.36 1.57
N PHE A 42 -14.51 -6.99 0.66
CA PHE A 42 -14.79 -7.72 -0.55
C PHE A 42 -13.58 -7.73 -1.49
N SER A 43 -13.04 -6.55 -1.83
CA SER A 43 -11.99 -6.46 -2.84
C SER A 43 -10.71 -7.14 -2.38
N MET A 44 -10.33 -6.99 -1.13
CA MET A 44 -9.11 -7.60 -0.60
C MET A 44 -9.30 -9.09 -0.29
N GLY A 45 -10.50 -9.50 0.15
CA GLY A 45 -10.86 -10.91 0.32
C GLY A 45 -10.86 -11.67 -1.00
N ILE A 46 -11.59 -11.17 -2.01
CA ILE A 46 -11.63 -11.78 -3.35
C ILE A 46 -10.26 -11.69 -4.02
N GLY A 47 -9.56 -10.56 -3.90
CA GLY A 47 -8.17 -10.44 -4.36
C GLY A 47 -7.26 -11.51 -3.76
N GLY A 48 -7.40 -11.79 -2.46
CA GLY A 48 -6.70 -12.88 -1.78
C GLY A 48 -7.05 -14.27 -2.31
N VAL A 49 -8.34 -14.54 -2.57
CA VAL A 49 -8.77 -15.80 -3.19
C VAL A 49 -8.15 -15.95 -4.59
N LEU A 50 -8.18 -14.89 -5.41
CA LEU A 50 -7.57 -14.90 -6.75
C LEU A 50 -6.05 -15.12 -6.69
N LEU A 51 -5.37 -14.52 -5.71
CA LEU A 51 -3.94 -14.79 -5.45
C LEU A 51 -3.71 -16.27 -5.16
N VAL A 52 -4.51 -16.91 -4.30
CA VAL A 52 -4.42 -18.36 -4.02
C VAL A 52 -4.64 -19.20 -5.27
N VAL A 53 -5.69 -18.91 -6.05
CA VAL A 53 -6.01 -19.65 -7.28
C VAL A 53 -4.90 -19.54 -8.31
N SER A 54 -4.32 -18.34 -8.47
CA SER A 54 -3.21 -18.09 -9.39
C SER A 54 -1.90 -18.72 -8.94
N ALA A 55 -1.63 -18.73 -7.63
CA ALA A 55 -0.41 -19.25 -7.04
C ALA A 55 -0.43 -20.77 -6.77
N ARG A 56 -1.55 -21.47 -7.06
CA ARG A 56 -1.77 -22.88 -6.67
C ARG A 56 -0.57 -23.81 -6.87
N LYS A 57 0.10 -23.74 -8.03
CA LYS A 57 1.25 -24.59 -8.35
C LYS A 57 2.47 -24.27 -7.47
N LYS A 58 2.71 -22.98 -7.24
CA LYS A 58 3.81 -22.50 -6.38
C LYS A 58 3.52 -22.79 -4.91
N LEU A 59 2.27 -22.61 -4.49
CA LEU A 59 1.83 -22.92 -3.13
C LEU A 59 2.00 -24.41 -2.81
N LEU A 60 1.68 -25.32 -3.74
CA LEU A 60 1.91 -26.76 -3.57
C LEU A 60 3.39 -27.12 -3.36
N ILE A 61 4.31 -26.32 -3.91
CA ILE A 61 5.76 -26.50 -3.70
C ILE A 61 6.17 -25.92 -2.35
N ASP A 62 5.66 -24.73 -2.00
CA ASP A 62 6.15 -23.94 -0.87
C ASP A 62 5.40 -24.17 0.45
N TYR A 63 4.22 -24.82 0.46
CA TYR A 63 3.34 -24.85 1.64
C TYR A 63 4.04 -25.44 2.88
N LYS A 64 4.87 -26.48 2.72
CA LYS A 64 5.63 -27.06 3.85
C LYS A 64 6.59 -26.06 4.45
N LEU A 65 7.23 -25.23 3.62
CA LEU A 65 8.14 -24.19 4.07
C LEU A 65 7.38 -23.04 4.73
N MET A 66 6.21 -22.68 4.20
CA MET A 66 5.32 -21.69 4.81
C MET A 66 4.79 -22.13 6.18
N LEU A 67 4.41 -23.40 6.34
CA LEU A 67 3.96 -23.96 7.62
C LEU A 67 5.08 -24.03 8.67
N LYS A 68 6.36 -23.99 8.26
CA LYS A 68 7.49 -23.80 9.17
C LYS A 68 7.68 -22.34 9.61
N GLN A 69 6.90 -21.40 9.07
CA GLN A 69 6.92 -19.97 9.38
C GLN A 69 5.57 -19.45 9.90
N PRO A 70 4.89 -20.14 10.85
CA PRO A 70 3.52 -19.82 11.20
C PRO A 70 3.38 -18.43 11.83
N SER A 71 4.38 -17.98 12.61
CA SER A 71 4.35 -16.65 13.22
C SER A 71 4.37 -15.53 12.18
N VAL A 72 5.24 -15.62 11.17
CA VAL A 72 5.32 -14.61 10.09
C VAL A 72 4.07 -14.65 9.22
N LEU A 73 3.57 -15.85 8.90
CA LEU A 73 2.36 -16.02 8.10
C LEU A 73 1.12 -15.46 8.80
N LEU A 74 0.88 -15.82 10.06
CA LEU A 74 -0.27 -15.36 10.83
C LEU A 74 -0.19 -13.87 11.15
N PHE A 75 1.00 -13.36 11.48
CA PHE A 75 1.20 -11.92 11.68
C PHE A 75 0.90 -11.12 10.40
N GLY A 76 1.43 -11.58 9.25
CA GLY A 76 1.16 -10.96 7.96
C GLY A 76 -0.31 -11.04 7.57
N ALA A 77 -0.96 -12.20 7.74
CA ALA A 77 -2.38 -12.37 7.44
C ALA A 77 -3.29 -11.51 8.33
N ALA A 78 -3.00 -11.42 9.63
CA ALA A 78 -3.72 -10.54 10.53
C ALA A 78 -3.54 -9.07 10.12
N ALA A 79 -2.32 -8.66 9.75
CA ALA A 79 -2.06 -7.32 9.25
C ALA A 79 -2.83 -7.01 7.95
N VAL A 80 -2.90 -7.95 7.00
CA VAL A 80 -3.75 -7.82 5.81
C VAL A 80 -5.22 -7.66 6.22
N ALA A 81 -5.75 -8.47 7.13
CA ALA A 81 -7.15 -8.35 7.55
C ALA A 81 -7.45 -7.00 8.26
N ILE A 82 -6.53 -6.50 9.08
CA ILE A 82 -6.70 -5.24 9.83
C ILE A 82 -6.64 -4.03 8.90
N TYR A 83 -5.77 -4.06 7.89
CA TYR A 83 -5.48 -2.92 7.02
C TYR A 83 -6.73 -2.20 6.46
N PRO A 84 -7.63 -2.86 5.71
CA PRO A 84 -8.77 -2.17 5.10
C PRO A 84 -9.75 -1.69 6.18
N LEU A 85 -9.92 -2.45 7.27
CA LEU A 85 -10.83 -2.09 8.35
C LEU A 85 -10.37 -0.79 9.04
N ALA A 86 -9.08 -0.70 9.35
CA ALA A 86 -8.49 0.48 9.96
C ALA A 86 -8.44 1.66 8.97
N PHE A 87 -8.08 1.42 7.71
CA PHE A 87 -7.97 2.44 6.66
C PHE A 87 -9.31 3.13 6.40
N TYR A 88 -10.35 2.37 6.08
CA TYR A 88 -11.65 2.95 5.76
C TYR A 88 -12.33 3.55 6.99
N THR A 89 -12.13 2.97 8.18
CA THR A 89 -12.65 3.57 9.42
C THR A 89 -11.94 4.87 9.77
N SER A 90 -10.63 4.96 9.49
CA SER A 90 -9.86 6.20 9.63
C SER A 90 -10.48 7.30 8.77
N MET A 91 -10.67 7.04 7.47
CA MET A 91 -11.30 8.00 6.54
C MET A 91 -12.70 8.43 6.98
N ARG A 92 -13.48 7.51 7.57
CA ARG A 92 -14.81 7.83 8.10
C ARG A 92 -14.76 8.76 9.31
N LEU A 93 -13.77 8.63 10.19
CA LEU A 93 -13.72 9.33 11.48
C LEU A 93 -12.87 10.61 11.47
N SER A 94 -11.90 10.74 10.55
CA SER A 94 -11.05 11.94 10.40
C SER A 94 -11.19 12.61 9.04
N GLY A 95 -12.03 12.08 8.15
CA GLY A 95 -12.16 12.54 6.77
C GLY A 95 -11.21 11.83 5.82
N VAL A 96 -11.64 11.70 4.56
CA VAL A 96 -10.92 11.00 3.47
C VAL A 96 -9.48 11.48 3.36
N ALA A 97 -9.27 12.79 3.39
CA ALA A 97 -7.96 13.44 3.35
C ALA A 97 -7.02 12.95 4.47
N ILE A 98 -7.39 13.23 5.73
CA ILE A 98 -6.54 12.94 6.89
C ILE A 98 -6.33 11.44 7.01
N GLY A 99 -7.39 10.63 6.88
CA GLY A 99 -7.28 9.18 6.96
C GLY A 99 -6.32 8.60 5.92
N THR A 100 -6.43 9.03 4.66
CA THR A 100 -5.55 8.55 3.59
C THR A 100 -4.10 8.96 3.82
N VAL A 101 -3.84 10.25 4.13
CA VAL A 101 -2.49 10.76 4.39
C VAL A 101 -1.82 9.99 5.51
N VAL A 102 -2.49 9.88 6.66
CA VAL A 102 -1.91 9.24 7.83
C VAL A 102 -1.66 7.77 7.55
N SER A 103 -2.60 7.07 6.91
CA SER A 103 -2.42 5.65 6.59
C SER A 103 -1.30 5.37 5.59
N ILE A 104 -1.26 6.10 4.48
CA ILE A 104 -0.30 5.83 3.41
C ILE A 104 1.08 6.38 3.76
N ALA A 105 1.16 7.61 4.28
CA ALA A 105 2.45 8.25 4.57
C ALA A 105 3.19 7.63 5.76
N THR A 106 2.50 6.99 6.72
CA THR A 106 3.17 6.33 7.85
C THR A 106 3.64 4.90 7.53
N ALA A 107 3.15 4.27 6.47
CA ALA A 107 3.54 2.90 6.12
C ALA A 107 5.05 2.73 5.82
N PRO A 108 5.72 3.62 5.06
CA PRO A 108 7.17 3.52 4.86
C PRO A 108 7.96 3.65 6.15
N PHE A 109 7.51 4.54 7.06
CA PHE A 109 8.13 4.73 8.36
C PHE A 109 8.09 3.46 9.21
N PHE A 110 6.92 2.86 9.35
CA PHE A 110 6.79 1.60 10.09
C PHE A 110 7.54 0.45 9.40
N ALA A 111 7.57 0.42 8.06
CA ALA A 111 8.31 -0.61 7.33
C ALA A 111 9.83 -0.51 7.60
N ALA A 112 10.38 0.70 7.64
CA ALA A 112 11.77 0.94 8.03
C ALA A 112 12.05 0.54 9.48
N ILE A 113 11.13 0.83 10.42
CA ILE A 113 11.26 0.40 11.82
C ILE A 113 11.31 -1.14 11.91
N LEU A 114 10.41 -1.85 11.23
CA LEU A 114 10.39 -3.32 11.22
C LEU A 114 11.68 -3.91 10.61
N GLU A 115 12.22 -3.28 9.56
CA GLU A 115 13.50 -3.67 8.98
C GLU A 115 14.69 -3.44 9.91
N CYS A 116 14.74 -2.29 10.59
CA CYS A 116 15.77 -1.96 11.57
C CYS A 116 15.74 -2.89 12.79
N ILE A 117 14.57 -3.04 13.42
CA ILE A 117 14.46 -3.73 14.71
C ILE A 117 14.47 -5.25 14.51
N ILE A 118 13.67 -5.75 13.56
CA ILE A 118 13.47 -7.21 13.42
C ILE A 118 14.49 -7.81 12.44
N SER A 119 14.79 -7.09 11.35
CA SER A 119 15.70 -7.60 10.31
C SER A 119 17.14 -7.11 10.46
N LYS A 120 17.41 -6.22 11.41
CA LYS A 120 18.74 -5.62 11.68
C LYS A 120 19.38 -4.99 10.44
N LYS A 121 18.56 -4.43 9.55
CA LYS A 121 19.01 -3.71 8.35
C LYS A 121 19.16 -2.22 8.66
N SER A 122 20.19 -1.58 8.13
CA SER A 122 20.37 -0.14 8.26
C SER A 122 19.57 0.62 7.20
N ILE A 123 19.07 1.79 7.60
CA ILE A 123 18.37 2.71 6.70
C ILE A 123 19.34 3.82 6.29
N SER A 124 19.43 4.07 4.99
CA SER A 124 20.32 5.12 4.48
C SER A 124 19.77 6.51 4.79
N PHE A 125 20.67 7.48 4.97
CA PHE A 125 20.30 8.89 5.12
C PHE A 125 19.45 9.39 3.94
N GLN A 126 19.79 8.98 2.71
CA GLN A 126 19.02 9.29 1.51
C GLN A 126 17.56 8.79 1.60
N TRP A 127 17.33 7.59 2.12
CA TRP A 127 15.99 7.07 2.35
C TRP A 127 15.22 7.93 3.35
N MET A 128 15.87 8.33 4.45
CA MET A 128 15.24 9.18 5.47
C MET A 128 14.84 10.55 4.91
N CYS A 129 15.73 11.21 4.15
CA CYS A 129 15.39 12.46 3.46
C CYS A 129 14.23 12.27 2.47
N SER A 130 14.26 11.20 1.67
CA SER A 130 13.20 10.91 0.71
C SER A 130 11.86 10.70 1.41
N PHE A 131 11.84 9.95 2.51
CA PHE A 131 10.67 9.73 3.33
C PHE A 131 10.04 11.04 3.81
N PHE A 132 10.81 11.94 4.41
CA PHE A 132 10.27 13.21 4.91
C PHE A 132 9.75 14.10 3.78
N ILE A 133 10.49 14.18 2.66
CA ILE A 133 10.05 14.91 1.47
C ILE A 133 8.73 14.33 0.93
N GLY A 134 8.63 13.00 0.84
CA GLY A 134 7.43 12.30 0.40
C GLY A 134 6.25 12.53 1.35
N ALA A 135 6.45 12.41 2.66
CA ALA A 135 5.41 12.63 3.67
C ALA A 135 4.87 14.07 3.65
N ILE A 136 5.74 15.06 3.52
CA ILE A 136 5.34 16.46 3.32
C ILE A 136 4.58 16.58 2.00
N GLY A 137 5.07 15.97 0.93
CA GLY A 137 4.42 15.98 -0.38
C GLY A 137 3.00 15.43 -0.35
N ILE A 138 2.78 14.28 0.29
CA ILE A 138 1.44 13.68 0.48
C ILE A 138 0.52 14.58 1.29
N THR A 139 1.06 15.22 2.33
CA THR A 139 0.30 16.19 3.14
C THR A 139 -0.16 17.38 2.31
N LEU A 140 0.75 18.01 1.55
CA LEU A 140 0.42 19.15 0.70
C LEU A 140 -0.55 18.78 -0.44
N LEU A 141 -0.35 17.61 -1.05
CA LEU A 141 -1.21 17.08 -2.10
C LEU A 141 -2.66 16.95 -1.60
N THR A 142 -2.81 16.47 -0.38
CA THR A 142 -4.13 16.32 0.25
C THR A 142 -4.76 17.65 0.68
N LEU A 143 -3.96 18.59 1.19
CA LEU A 143 -4.42 19.96 1.48
C LEU A 143 -4.81 20.74 0.22
N GLY A 144 -4.31 20.31 -0.94
CA GLY A 144 -4.61 20.87 -2.24
C GLY A 144 -5.97 20.48 -2.81
N THR A 145 -6.54 19.36 -2.34
CA THR A 145 -7.87 18.90 -2.75
C THR A 145 -8.95 19.79 -2.14
N GLU A 146 -9.85 20.32 -2.98
CA GLU A 146 -11.03 21.02 -2.47
C GLU A 146 -12.00 20.02 -1.85
N GLN A 147 -12.13 20.05 -0.52
CA GLN A 147 -13.06 19.18 0.17
C GLN A 147 -14.49 19.69 -0.01
N HIS A 148 -15.30 18.95 -0.77
CA HIS A 148 -16.73 19.24 -0.95
C HIS A 148 -17.60 18.81 0.25
N HIS A 149 -17.04 18.14 1.26
CA HIS A 149 -17.76 17.70 2.46
C HIS A 149 -17.39 18.56 3.67
N ASN A 150 -18.29 19.45 4.07
CA ASN A 150 -18.26 20.17 5.35
C ASN A 150 -18.71 19.25 6.51
N ALA A 151 -18.12 18.07 6.64
CA ALA A 151 -18.38 17.22 7.78
C ALA A 151 -17.63 17.77 9.00
N THR A 152 -18.36 18.24 10.01
CA THR A 152 -17.77 18.68 11.28
C THR A 152 -17.45 17.45 12.12
N TYR A 153 -16.17 17.12 12.26
CA TYR A 153 -15.70 16.04 13.12
C TYR A 153 -15.45 16.55 14.54
N SER A 154 -15.85 15.78 15.57
CA SER A 154 -15.42 16.08 16.93
C SER A 154 -13.92 15.78 17.10
N LEU A 155 -13.25 16.48 18.02
CA LEU A 155 -11.82 16.23 18.33
C LEU A 155 -11.54 14.76 18.67
N GLN A 156 -12.47 14.11 19.38
CA GLN A 156 -12.36 12.71 19.73
C GLN A 156 -12.45 11.80 18.49
N GLN A 157 -13.43 12.03 17.61
CA GLN A 157 -13.58 11.26 16.37
C GLN A 157 -12.34 11.39 15.49
N GLN A 158 -11.86 12.62 15.30
CA GLN A 158 -10.69 12.89 14.48
C GLN A 158 -9.43 12.22 15.06
N SER A 159 -9.24 12.25 16.38
CA SER A 159 -8.11 11.60 17.06
C SER A 159 -8.14 10.08 16.91
N VAL A 160 -9.32 9.46 17.06
CA VAL A 160 -9.50 8.02 16.82
C VAL A 160 -9.25 7.69 15.34
N GLY A 161 -9.70 8.54 14.42
CA GLY A 161 -9.44 8.39 12.99
C GLY A 161 -7.94 8.43 12.67
N ILE A 162 -7.19 9.37 13.24
CA ILE A 162 -5.72 9.46 13.08
C ILE A 162 -5.05 8.21 13.65
N LEU A 163 -5.43 7.74 14.84
CA LEU A 163 -4.88 6.52 15.43
C LEU A 163 -5.12 5.29 14.53
N LEU A 164 -6.34 5.13 14.02
CA LEU A 164 -6.66 4.07 13.07
C LEU A 164 -5.88 4.23 11.76
N GLY A 165 -5.61 5.48 11.36
CA GLY A 165 -4.75 5.78 10.22
C GLY A 165 -3.35 5.20 10.43
N CYS A 166 -2.74 5.45 11.58
CA CYS A 166 -1.45 4.88 11.96
C CYS A 166 -1.49 3.36 12.05
N ILE A 167 -2.58 2.77 12.58
CA ILE A 167 -2.76 1.32 12.62
C ILE A 167 -2.81 0.73 11.20
N ALA A 168 -3.49 1.39 10.26
CA ALA A 168 -3.48 0.97 8.86
C ALA A 168 -2.08 1.07 8.24
N GLY A 169 -1.34 2.15 8.50
CA GLY A 169 0.05 2.28 8.05
C GLY A 169 0.96 1.18 8.62
N LEU A 170 0.81 0.87 9.91
CA LEU A 170 1.53 -0.22 10.57
C LEU A 170 1.13 -1.58 9.99
N ALA A 171 -0.16 -1.82 9.73
CA ALA A 171 -0.66 -3.04 9.13
C ALA A 171 -0.09 -3.22 7.71
N TYR A 172 -0.04 -2.14 6.92
CA TYR A 172 0.60 -2.14 5.61
C TYR A 172 2.09 -2.50 5.69
N ALA A 173 2.83 -1.81 6.56
CA ALA A 173 4.23 -2.13 6.81
C ALA A 173 4.43 -3.59 7.23
N SER A 174 3.58 -4.08 8.12
CA SER A 174 3.65 -5.41 8.72
C SER A 174 3.45 -6.52 7.68
N TYR A 175 2.42 -6.43 6.84
CA TYR A 175 2.23 -7.45 5.80
C TYR A 175 3.31 -7.36 4.71
N SER A 176 3.77 -6.15 4.37
CA SER A 176 4.83 -5.97 3.37
C SER A 176 6.15 -6.58 3.85
N TRP A 177 6.48 -6.33 5.11
CA TRP A 177 7.63 -6.94 5.77
C TRP A 177 7.49 -8.46 5.87
N ALA A 178 6.33 -8.97 6.30
CA ALA A 178 6.08 -10.41 6.41
C ALA A 178 6.20 -11.11 5.06
N ALA A 179 5.65 -10.52 4.00
CA ALA A 179 5.78 -11.02 2.64
C ALA A 179 7.26 -11.10 2.21
N LYS A 180 7.99 -9.98 2.36
CA LYS A 180 9.44 -9.95 2.07
C LYS A 180 10.22 -10.98 2.88
N ARG A 181 9.90 -11.14 4.17
CA ARG A 181 10.58 -12.08 5.07
C ARG A 181 10.37 -13.53 4.67
N LEU A 182 9.20 -13.89 4.16
CA LEU A 182 8.95 -15.22 3.60
C LEU A 182 9.73 -15.43 2.30
N ILE A 183 9.76 -14.41 1.43
CA ILE A 183 10.54 -14.43 0.18
C ILE A 183 12.03 -14.66 0.46
N GLU A 184 12.60 -13.94 1.42
CA GLU A 184 13.99 -14.11 1.85
C GLU A 184 14.30 -15.50 2.44
N ARG A 185 13.27 -16.24 2.88
CA ARG A 185 13.40 -17.62 3.37
C ARG A 185 13.23 -18.66 2.25
N GLY A 186 13.17 -18.23 0.99
CA GLY A 186 13.10 -19.11 -0.18
C GLY A 186 11.69 -19.45 -0.66
N ILE A 187 10.65 -18.82 -0.10
CA ILE A 187 9.26 -18.99 -0.56
C ILE A 187 9.04 -18.11 -1.79
N HIS A 188 8.38 -18.62 -2.84
CA HIS A 188 8.06 -17.77 -3.98
C HIS A 188 7.15 -16.61 -3.57
N SER A 189 7.41 -15.42 -4.13
CA SER A 189 6.59 -14.22 -3.90
C SER A 189 5.08 -14.45 -4.10
N GLN A 190 4.68 -15.22 -5.12
CA GLN A 190 3.28 -15.59 -5.33
C GLN A 190 2.72 -16.42 -4.17
N SER A 191 3.46 -17.43 -3.69
CA SER A 191 3.08 -18.23 -2.53
C SER A 191 3.00 -17.37 -1.27
N SER A 192 3.97 -16.48 -1.06
CA SER A 192 4.00 -15.55 0.07
C SER A 192 2.77 -14.64 0.10
N MET A 193 2.52 -13.88 -0.98
CA MET A 193 1.36 -12.99 -1.06
C MET A 193 0.04 -13.78 -0.95
N SER A 194 -0.07 -14.92 -1.64
CA SER A 194 -1.29 -15.74 -1.58
C SER A 194 -1.57 -16.33 -0.20
N GLY A 195 -0.55 -16.73 0.57
CA GLY A 195 -0.77 -17.21 1.93
C GLY A 195 -1.25 -16.12 2.86
N LEU A 196 -0.62 -14.93 2.81
CA LEU A 196 -1.02 -13.80 3.65
C LEU A 196 -2.45 -13.34 3.33
N PHE A 197 -2.73 -13.08 2.05
CA PHE A 197 -4.02 -12.57 1.61
C PHE A 197 -5.11 -13.65 1.60
N GLY A 198 -4.76 -14.90 1.31
CA GLY A 198 -5.68 -16.03 1.37
C GLY A 198 -6.13 -16.33 2.80
N CYS A 199 -5.21 -16.31 3.78
CA CYS A 199 -5.59 -16.43 5.19
C CYS A 199 -6.41 -15.22 5.66
N ALA A 200 -6.09 -13.99 5.23
CA ALA A 200 -6.88 -12.81 5.54
C ALA A 200 -8.29 -12.87 4.93
N ALA A 201 -8.45 -13.46 3.75
CA ALA A 201 -9.75 -13.64 3.11
C ALA A 201 -10.72 -14.48 3.95
N LEU A 202 -10.20 -15.42 4.77
CA LEU A 202 -11.00 -16.20 5.72
C LEU A 202 -11.64 -15.34 6.83
N LEU A 203 -11.12 -14.13 7.07
CA LEU A 203 -11.69 -13.18 8.03
C LEU A 203 -12.51 -12.10 7.31
N LEU A 204 -11.99 -11.59 6.18
CA LEU A 204 -12.60 -10.49 5.45
C LEU A 204 -13.92 -10.90 4.76
N LEU A 205 -13.98 -12.06 4.11
CA LEU A 205 -15.18 -12.47 3.38
C LEU A 205 -16.37 -12.75 4.33
N PRO A 206 -16.22 -13.45 5.46
CA PRO A 206 -17.31 -13.61 6.42
C PRO A 206 -17.79 -12.28 7.02
N SER A 207 -16.92 -11.26 7.15
CA SER A 207 -17.32 -9.94 7.64
C SER A 207 -18.35 -9.24 6.74
N LEU A 208 -18.46 -9.66 5.47
CA LEU A 208 -19.47 -9.14 4.53
C LEU A 208 -20.89 -9.51 4.94
N TRP A 209 -21.09 -10.51 5.79
CA TRP A 209 -22.41 -10.81 6.35
C TRP A 209 -22.99 -9.62 7.15
N PHE A 210 -22.11 -8.79 7.72
CA PHE A 210 -22.49 -7.63 8.53
C PHE A 210 -22.27 -6.30 7.83
N THR A 211 -21.42 -6.26 6.81
CA THR A 211 -20.96 -5.01 6.18
C THR A 211 -21.37 -4.89 4.72
N GLY A 212 -21.63 -6.02 4.06
CA GLY A 212 -21.74 -6.19 2.62
C GLY A 212 -23.04 -5.71 1.97
N ASP A 213 -23.84 -4.93 2.69
CA ASP A 213 -25.06 -4.34 2.15
C ASP A 213 -24.75 -3.57 0.85
N ASN A 214 -25.67 -3.67 -0.10
CA ASN A 214 -25.61 -3.03 -1.42
C ASN A 214 -24.49 -3.47 -2.37
N LEU A 215 -23.54 -4.35 -1.98
CA LEU A 215 -22.45 -4.79 -2.87
C LEU A 215 -22.95 -5.29 -4.23
N PHE A 216 -24.09 -5.99 -4.22
CA PHE A 216 -24.71 -6.59 -5.41
C PHE A 216 -26.13 -6.08 -5.65
N SER A 217 -26.53 -4.96 -5.05
CA SER A 217 -27.88 -4.40 -5.25
C SER A 217 -28.07 -3.76 -6.63
N SER A 218 -26.98 -3.46 -7.34
CA SER A 218 -27.00 -2.97 -8.72
C SER A 218 -25.85 -3.56 -9.53
N THR A 219 -26.01 -3.59 -10.86
CA THR A 219 -24.94 -3.98 -11.78
C THR A 219 -23.70 -3.10 -11.62
N THR A 220 -23.89 -1.79 -11.40
CA THR A 220 -22.79 -0.84 -11.17
C THR A 220 -21.99 -1.19 -9.92
N ASN A 221 -22.65 -1.44 -8.79
CA ASN A 221 -21.99 -1.78 -7.53
C ASN A 221 -21.19 -3.08 -7.65
N ALA A 222 -21.76 -4.08 -8.34
CA ALA A 222 -21.10 -5.34 -8.61
C ALA A 222 -19.87 -5.16 -9.52
N MET A 223 -20.00 -4.39 -10.61
CA MET A 223 -18.89 -4.09 -11.52
C MET A 223 -17.76 -3.32 -10.86
N VAL A 224 -18.07 -2.29 -10.06
CA VAL A 224 -17.08 -1.53 -9.28
C VAL A 224 -16.35 -2.45 -8.30
N SER A 225 -17.09 -3.25 -7.54
CA SER A 225 -16.51 -4.15 -6.54
C SER A 225 -15.62 -5.22 -7.18
N LEU A 226 -16.04 -5.79 -8.31
CA LEU A 226 -15.24 -6.75 -9.10
C LEU A 226 -14.02 -6.08 -9.73
N TYR A 227 -14.15 -4.88 -10.28
CA TYR A 227 -13.02 -4.12 -10.81
C TYR A 227 -11.95 -3.93 -9.73
N ILE A 228 -12.33 -3.43 -8.55
CA ILE A 228 -11.39 -3.18 -7.45
C ILE A 228 -10.74 -4.49 -6.98
N ALA A 229 -11.50 -5.57 -6.88
CA ALA A 229 -11.00 -6.89 -6.49
C ALA A 229 -9.96 -7.46 -7.47
N VAL A 230 -10.23 -7.34 -8.78
CA VAL A 230 -9.41 -7.98 -9.82
C VAL A 230 -8.21 -7.10 -10.19
N ILE A 231 -8.42 -5.80 -10.39
CA ILE A 231 -7.41 -4.91 -10.97
C ILE A 231 -6.49 -4.34 -9.87
N PRO A 232 -6.93 -3.42 -8.99
CA PRO A 232 -6.13 -2.97 -7.85
C PRO A 232 -5.67 -4.10 -6.94
N MET A 233 -6.58 -4.92 -6.42
CA MET A 233 -6.22 -5.84 -5.35
C MET A 233 -5.45 -7.05 -5.89
N PHE A 234 -6.03 -7.84 -6.80
CA PHE A 234 -5.34 -9.04 -7.30
C PHE A 234 -4.09 -8.71 -8.15
N LEU A 235 -4.22 -7.97 -9.25
CA LEU A 235 -3.06 -7.69 -10.12
C LEU A 235 -2.03 -6.78 -9.42
N GLY A 236 -2.48 -5.77 -8.67
CA GLY A 236 -1.58 -4.89 -7.91
C GLY A 236 -0.75 -5.67 -6.89
N TYR A 237 -1.36 -6.57 -6.11
CA TYR A 237 -0.60 -7.36 -5.13
C TYR A 237 0.27 -8.46 -5.76
N LEU A 238 -0.06 -8.97 -6.96
CA LEU A 238 0.87 -9.82 -7.72
C LEU A 238 2.14 -9.05 -8.09
N LEU A 239 1.98 -7.84 -8.63
CA LEU A 239 3.08 -6.97 -9.03
C LEU A 239 3.90 -6.49 -7.83
N PHE A 240 3.23 -6.12 -6.74
CA PHE A 240 3.90 -5.74 -5.49
C PHE A 240 4.73 -6.90 -4.93
N GLY A 241 4.14 -8.09 -4.83
CA GLY A 241 4.86 -9.31 -4.42
C GLY A 241 6.05 -9.61 -5.32
N PHE A 242 5.89 -9.45 -6.63
CA PHE A 242 6.99 -9.59 -7.58
C PHE A 242 8.11 -8.56 -7.31
N GLY A 243 7.78 -7.28 -7.10
CA GLY A 243 8.75 -6.24 -6.77
C GLY A 243 9.52 -6.51 -5.47
N LEU A 244 8.86 -7.12 -4.48
CA LEU A 244 9.50 -7.54 -3.22
C LEU A 244 10.56 -8.64 -3.40
N ASN A 245 10.69 -9.32 -4.55
CA ASN A 245 11.85 -10.19 -4.77
C ASN A 245 13.14 -9.36 -4.85
N PHE A 246 13.07 -8.14 -5.39
CA PHE A 246 14.24 -7.36 -5.76
C PHE A 246 14.60 -6.29 -4.74
N ILE A 247 13.60 -5.62 -4.16
CA ILE A 247 13.83 -4.50 -3.24
C ILE A 247 13.34 -4.79 -1.82
N ALA A 248 13.79 -3.96 -0.88
CA ALA A 248 13.36 -3.99 0.52
C ALA A 248 11.89 -3.52 0.66
N ALA A 249 11.21 -3.95 1.72
CA ALA A 249 9.82 -3.57 1.97
C ALA A 249 9.70 -2.07 2.25
N SER A 250 10.65 -1.47 2.97
CA SER A 250 10.70 -0.01 3.23
C SER A 250 10.85 0.81 1.96
N LYS A 251 11.59 0.32 0.96
CA LYS A 251 11.71 0.98 -0.35
C LYS A 251 10.44 0.78 -1.16
N ALA A 252 9.87 -0.42 -1.15
CA ALA A 252 8.63 -0.73 -1.86
C ALA A 252 7.48 0.16 -1.39
N THR A 253 7.23 0.25 -0.09
CA THR A 253 6.17 1.10 0.48
C THR A 253 6.44 2.59 0.27
N LEU A 254 7.71 3.02 0.20
CA LEU A 254 8.03 4.41 -0.14
C LEU A 254 7.71 4.75 -1.61
N ILE A 255 7.91 3.79 -2.53
CA ILE A 255 7.53 3.97 -3.94
C ILE A 255 6.01 4.03 -4.10
N THR A 256 5.25 3.37 -3.21
CA THR A 256 3.78 3.35 -3.30
C THR A 256 3.13 4.67 -2.94
N LEU A 257 3.90 5.67 -2.49
CA LEU A 257 3.45 7.07 -2.45
C LEU A 257 3.02 7.62 -3.83
N ILE A 258 3.29 6.91 -4.93
CA ILE A 258 2.71 7.17 -6.25
C ILE A 258 1.19 7.05 -6.26
N GLU A 259 0.62 6.13 -5.47
CA GLU A 259 -0.82 5.87 -5.42
C GLU A 259 -1.66 7.15 -5.23
N PRO A 260 -1.43 7.98 -4.19
CA PRO A 260 -2.16 9.23 -4.01
C PRO A 260 -1.90 10.27 -5.11
N MET A 261 -0.74 10.25 -5.77
CA MET A 261 -0.51 11.09 -6.96
C MET A 261 -1.42 10.67 -8.11
N VAL A 262 -1.51 9.37 -8.38
CA VAL A 262 -2.37 8.82 -9.43
C VAL A 262 -3.84 9.09 -9.12
N ALA A 263 -4.27 8.83 -7.88
CA ALA A 263 -5.63 9.14 -7.44
C ALA A 263 -5.98 10.61 -7.67
N THR A 264 -5.06 11.53 -7.34
CA THR A 264 -5.24 12.97 -7.56
C THR A 264 -5.38 13.32 -9.03
N LEU A 265 -4.49 12.81 -9.90
CA LEU A 265 -4.57 13.08 -11.33
C LEU A 265 -5.88 12.56 -11.92
N LEU A 266 -6.31 11.36 -11.53
CA LEU A 266 -7.57 10.80 -11.99
C LEU A 266 -8.77 11.60 -11.47
N ALA A 267 -8.73 12.13 -10.24
CA ALA A 267 -9.77 13.01 -9.72
C ALA A 267 -9.89 14.31 -10.53
N ILE A 268 -8.76 14.91 -10.89
CA ILE A 268 -8.72 16.12 -11.74
C ILE A 268 -9.28 15.81 -13.14
N PHE A 269 -8.81 14.74 -13.80
CA PHE A 269 -9.13 14.48 -15.20
C PHE A 269 -10.49 13.80 -15.43
N ILE A 270 -10.93 12.94 -14.50
CA ILE A 270 -12.16 12.14 -14.65
C ILE A 270 -13.33 12.80 -13.93
N ILE A 271 -13.13 13.25 -12.69
CA ILE A 271 -14.18 13.86 -11.87
C ILE A 271 -14.28 15.38 -12.13
N GLY A 272 -13.18 16.01 -12.56
CA GLY A 272 -13.14 17.46 -12.76
C GLY A 272 -12.88 18.24 -11.48
N GLU A 273 -12.28 17.60 -10.46
CA GLU A 273 -11.93 18.28 -9.21
C GLU A 273 -10.92 19.41 -9.46
N ARG A 274 -11.14 20.54 -8.78
CA ARG A 274 -10.19 21.66 -8.80
C ARG A 274 -9.16 21.48 -7.70
N PHE A 275 -7.91 21.78 -8.06
CA PHE A 275 -6.78 21.62 -7.17
C PHE A 275 -6.07 22.95 -6.94
N LYS A 276 -5.81 23.27 -5.68
CA LYS A 276 -5.08 24.49 -5.28
C LYS A 276 -3.60 24.35 -5.61
N VAL A 277 -2.90 25.47 -5.74
CA VAL A 277 -1.44 25.53 -6.00
C VAL A 277 -0.64 24.69 -5.01
N ILE A 278 -1.08 24.62 -3.74
CA ILE A 278 -0.42 23.82 -2.72
C ILE A 278 -0.42 22.31 -3.03
N GLY A 279 -1.46 21.81 -3.70
CA GLY A 279 -1.52 20.41 -4.13
C GLY A 279 -0.48 20.08 -5.20
N TRP A 280 -0.23 21.01 -6.12
CA TRP A 280 0.83 20.88 -7.13
C TRP A 280 2.23 20.88 -6.50
N LEU A 281 2.46 21.69 -5.45
CA LEU A 281 3.70 21.60 -4.68
C LEU A 281 3.86 20.21 -4.05
N GLY A 282 2.77 19.65 -3.51
CA GLY A 282 2.74 18.28 -3.02
C GLY A 282 3.15 17.26 -4.08
N PHE A 283 2.58 17.35 -5.28
CA PHE A 283 2.93 16.49 -6.42
C PHE A 283 4.42 16.55 -6.77
N VAL A 284 5.01 17.75 -6.79
CA VAL A 284 6.45 17.94 -7.05
C VAL A 284 7.30 17.29 -5.96
N LEU A 285 6.95 17.44 -4.69
CA LEU A 285 7.69 16.84 -3.58
C LEU A 285 7.64 15.31 -3.61
N VAL A 286 6.47 14.71 -3.88
CA VAL A 286 6.39 13.25 -4.02
C VAL A 286 7.22 12.77 -5.22
N SER A 287 7.17 13.49 -6.35
CA SER A 287 8.03 13.20 -7.51
C SER A 287 9.52 13.24 -7.14
N LEU A 288 9.95 14.24 -6.37
CA LEU A 288 11.33 14.37 -5.90
C LEU A 288 11.73 13.20 -4.99
N CYS A 289 10.86 12.82 -4.04
CA CYS A 289 11.05 11.64 -3.19
C CYS A 289 11.32 10.38 -4.03
N LEU A 290 10.52 10.16 -5.07
CA LEU A 290 10.65 8.98 -5.95
C LEU A 290 11.92 9.03 -6.81
N LEU A 291 12.28 10.20 -7.33
CA LEU A 291 13.53 10.41 -8.08
C LEU A 291 14.74 10.10 -7.19
N MET A 292 14.74 10.58 -5.95
CA MET A 292 15.77 10.27 -4.97
C MET A 292 15.85 8.77 -4.69
N GLN A 293 14.74 8.02 -4.69
CA GLN A 293 14.80 6.56 -4.49
C GLN A 293 15.23 5.76 -5.73
N THR A 294 15.14 6.39 -6.91
CA THR A 294 15.48 5.76 -8.19
C THR A 294 16.94 6.02 -8.57
N ILE A 295 17.48 7.19 -8.22
CA ILE A 295 18.85 7.61 -8.52
C ILE A 295 19.76 7.31 -7.32
N LYS A 296 20.71 6.39 -7.47
CA LYS A 296 21.79 6.26 -6.47
C LYS A 296 22.77 7.43 -6.62
N PRO A 297 23.15 8.16 -5.56
CA PRO A 297 24.25 9.10 -5.64
C PRO A 297 25.52 8.33 -6.00
N LYS A 298 26.26 8.81 -7.00
CA LYS A 298 27.63 8.33 -7.24
C LYS A 298 28.40 8.58 -5.96
N MET A 299 28.90 7.53 -5.31
CA MET A 299 29.85 7.71 -4.22
C MET A 299 31.06 8.42 -4.81
N VAL A 300 31.32 9.64 -4.35
CA VAL A 300 32.58 10.32 -4.59
C VAL A 300 33.63 9.47 -3.87
N SER A 301 34.37 8.66 -4.62
CA SER A 301 35.56 8.00 -4.10
C SER A 301 36.48 9.08 -3.57
N GLN A 302 36.62 9.17 -2.24
CA GLN A 302 37.70 9.95 -1.66
C GLN A 302 39.02 9.41 -2.23
N PRO A 303 39.93 10.26 -2.73
CA PRO A 303 41.25 9.80 -3.09
C PRO A 303 41.87 9.19 -1.85
N ILE A 304 42.37 7.97 -1.97
CA ILE A 304 43.24 7.34 -0.98
C ILE A 304 44.38 8.33 -0.74
N GLY A 305 44.34 9.02 0.40
CA GLY A 305 45.45 9.83 0.86
C GLY A 305 46.66 8.92 0.96
N GLN A 306 47.61 9.16 0.06
CA GLN A 306 48.90 8.49 0.04
C GLN A 306 49.55 8.69 1.41
N ALA A 307 49.92 7.57 2.04
CA ALA A 307 50.88 7.58 3.11
C ALA A 307 52.21 8.13 2.56
N MET A 308 52.68 9.21 3.17
CA MET A 308 54.09 9.54 3.34
C MET A 308 54.27 10.09 4.74
#